data_AF-A0A927XNB3-F1
#
_entry.id   AF-A0A927XNB3-F1
#
_cell.length_a   1.000
_cell.length_b   1.000
_cell.length_c   1.000
_cell.angle_alpha   90.00
_cell.angle_beta   90.00
_cell.angle_gamma   90.00
#
_symmetry.space_group_name_H-M   'P 1'
#
loop_
_entity.id
_entity.type
_entity.pdbx_description
1 polymer ?
#
loop_
_entity_poly.entity_id
_entity_poly.type
_entity_poly.pdbx_seq_one_letter_code
_entity_poly.pdbx_strand_id
1 'polypeptide(L)'
;MDGIIPLVAFTGAGISKQSGIPTFEELDNRHLLTRGFCMGHPKEFYDNLLMMERSIRDAQPNAAHLALAEKQIPIITMNIDGLHHKAGSQRVVEIHGSLRKVHCRRCKQDYPFRQIEEGCTCPICGKVFDHDVVLYDDPLPLLSVAQRMVAQAKELLVVGTSFYTSTSSFVVEYARSYGTRVTIINEDAVKNVPIYLTRF
;
A
#
# COMPACT_ATOMS: atom_id res chain seq x y z
N MET A 1 8.65 0.15 -26.54
CA MET A 1 8.52 -1.29 -26.84
C MET A 1 8.11 -1.93 -25.54
N ASP A 2 6.81 -1.90 -25.23
CA ASP A 2 6.35 -2.34 -23.92
C ASP A 2 5.94 -3.80 -24.06
N GLY A 3 6.94 -4.66 -23.87
CA GLY A 3 6.78 -6.11 -23.93
C GLY A 3 5.82 -6.60 -22.85
N ILE A 4 5.17 -7.72 -23.14
CA ILE A 4 4.28 -8.41 -22.20
C ILE A 4 5.04 -8.69 -20.89
N ILE A 5 4.47 -8.28 -19.76
CA ILE A 5 5.04 -8.50 -18.43
C ILE A 5 4.76 -9.96 -18.01
N PRO A 6 5.76 -10.76 -17.62
CA PRO A 6 5.51 -12.16 -17.23
C PRO A 6 4.62 -12.28 -16.00
N LEU A 7 4.84 -11.42 -14.99
CA LEU A 7 4.17 -11.44 -13.71
C LEU A 7 4.07 -10.02 -13.13
N VAL A 8 2.92 -9.69 -12.55
CA VAL A 8 2.75 -8.54 -11.65
C VAL A 8 2.26 -9.06 -10.31
N ALA A 9 2.75 -8.51 -9.21
CA ALA A 9 2.25 -8.80 -7.87
C ALA A 9 1.26 -7.73 -7.41
N PHE A 10 0.15 -8.15 -6.82
CA PHE A 10 -0.81 -7.29 -6.12
C PHE A 10 -0.87 -7.67 -4.65
N THR A 11 -0.47 -6.79 -3.74
CA THR A 11 -0.29 -7.13 -2.32
C THR A 11 -1.20 -6.34 -1.38
N GLY A 12 -1.67 -7.01 -0.32
CA GLY A 12 -2.37 -6.40 0.82
C GLY A 12 -1.65 -6.62 2.14
N ALA A 13 -2.30 -6.22 3.24
CA ALA A 13 -1.67 -6.17 4.58
C ALA A 13 -1.13 -7.52 5.06
N GLY A 14 -1.72 -8.64 4.61
CA GLY A 14 -1.31 -9.98 5.00
C GLY A 14 0.13 -10.32 4.62
N ILE A 15 0.70 -9.70 3.57
CA ILE A 15 2.12 -9.91 3.21
C ILE A 15 3.06 -9.36 4.30
N SER A 16 2.62 -8.34 5.05
CA SER A 16 3.40 -7.64 6.08
C SER A 16 3.16 -8.19 7.49
N LYS A 17 2.25 -9.16 7.66
CA LYS A 17 1.90 -9.72 8.98
C LYS A 17 3.12 -10.33 9.70
N GLN A 18 3.94 -11.11 8.98
CA GLN A 18 5.17 -11.71 9.54
C GLN A 18 6.31 -10.69 9.72
N SER A 19 6.11 -9.43 9.31
CA SER A 19 6.99 -8.30 9.62
C SER A 19 6.55 -7.54 10.88
N GLY A 20 5.54 -8.04 11.61
CA GLY A 20 5.04 -7.43 12.84
C GLY A 20 4.03 -6.30 12.64
N ILE A 21 3.58 -6.08 11.41
CA ILE A 21 2.58 -5.05 11.09
C ILE A 21 1.18 -5.69 11.20
N PRO A 22 0.29 -5.17 12.06
CA PRO A 22 -1.07 -5.68 12.19
C PRO A 22 -1.88 -5.43 10.91
N THR A 23 -2.81 -6.33 10.63
CA THR A 23 -3.76 -6.19 9.52
C THR A 23 -4.95 -5.32 9.92
N PHE A 24 -5.62 -4.72 8.93
CA PHE A 24 -6.85 -3.92 9.17
C PHE A 24 -8.06 -4.72 9.67
N GLU A 25 -7.99 -6.04 9.68
CA GLU A 25 -9.02 -6.90 10.31
C GLU A 25 -8.79 -7.04 11.80
N GLU A 26 -7.54 -6.87 12.25
CA GLU A 26 -7.15 -6.90 13.64
C GLU A 26 -7.33 -5.52 14.32
N LEU A 27 -7.65 -4.48 13.55
CA LEU A 27 -7.82 -3.10 14.02
C LEU A 27 -9.25 -2.59 13.79
N ASP A 28 -9.96 -2.25 14.87
CA ASP A 28 -11.30 -1.62 14.83
C ASP A 28 -11.22 -0.08 14.72
N ASN A 29 -10.41 0.42 13.79
CA ASN A 29 -10.12 1.85 13.65
C ASN A 29 -10.45 2.42 12.26
N ARG A 30 -11.20 1.68 11.43
CA ARG A 30 -11.49 2.06 10.04
C ARG A 30 -12.30 3.35 9.92
N HIS A 31 -13.19 3.61 10.87
CA HIS A 31 -13.96 4.85 10.93
C HIS A 31 -13.05 6.09 11.07
N LEU A 32 -11.86 5.93 11.67
CA LEU A 32 -10.84 6.96 11.78
C LEU A 32 -10.12 7.23 10.46
N LEU A 33 -10.34 6.42 9.41
CA LEU A 33 -9.69 6.53 8.10
C LEU A 33 -10.68 6.96 7.01
N THR A 34 -11.73 7.69 7.37
CA THR A 34 -12.68 8.27 6.42
C THR A 34 -12.35 9.74 6.17
N ARG A 35 -12.69 10.25 4.97
CA ARG A 35 -12.52 11.68 4.63
C ARG A 35 -13.25 12.60 5.60
N GLY A 36 -14.47 12.22 5.99
CA GLY A 36 -15.27 12.97 6.96
C GLY A 36 -14.60 13.07 8.34
N PHE A 37 -14.06 11.96 8.86
CA PHE A 37 -13.37 11.96 10.14
C PHE A 37 -12.09 12.78 10.10
N CYS A 38 -11.28 12.66 9.04
CA CYS A 38 -10.08 13.48 8.83
C CYS A 38 -10.38 14.99 8.89
N MET A 39 -11.46 15.43 8.24
CA MET A 39 -11.84 16.84 8.21
C MET A 39 -12.47 17.33 9.53
N GLY A 40 -13.28 16.51 10.19
CA GLY A 40 -13.95 16.86 11.44
C GLY A 40 -13.05 16.77 12.67
N HIS A 41 -12.12 15.82 12.69
CA HIS A 41 -11.30 15.45 13.84
C HIS A 41 -9.82 15.30 13.44
N PRO A 42 -9.17 16.33 12.86
CA PRO A 42 -7.84 16.22 12.27
C PRO A 42 -6.78 15.75 13.28
N LYS A 43 -6.87 16.20 14.54
CA LYS A 43 -5.91 15.77 15.57
C LYS A 43 -6.00 14.26 15.81
N GLU A 44 -7.20 13.74 16.08
CA GLU A 44 -7.43 12.32 16.36
C GLU A 44 -7.07 11.43 15.15
N PHE A 45 -7.40 11.92 13.95
CA PHE A 45 -7.00 11.29 12.69
C PHE A 45 -5.47 11.13 12.59
N TYR A 46 -4.73 12.21 12.82
CA TYR A 46 -3.28 12.20 12.75
C TYR A 46 -2.63 11.40 13.90
N ASP A 47 -3.23 11.39 15.09
CA ASP A 47 -2.80 10.53 16.19
C ASP A 47 -2.93 9.03 15.81
N ASN A 48 -4.01 8.65 15.12
CA ASN A 48 -4.17 7.29 14.59
C ASN A 48 -3.13 6.96 13.51
N LEU A 49 -2.84 7.88 12.58
CA LEU A 49 -1.79 7.65 11.59
C LEU A 49 -0.38 7.57 12.21
N LEU A 50 -0.10 8.33 13.27
CA LEU A 50 1.14 8.20 14.04
C LEU A 50 1.26 6.84 14.71
N MET A 51 0.16 6.31 15.25
CA MET A 51 0.14 4.94 15.80
C MET A 51 0.52 3.91 14.73
N MET A 52 -0.06 4.05 13.53
CA MET A 52 0.26 3.19 12.38
C MET A 52 1.72 3.34 11.95
N GLU A 53 2.24 4.57 11.82
CA GLU A 53 3.65 4.81 11.46
C GLU A 53 4.60 4.18 12.46
N ARG A 54 4.30 4.25 13.76
CA ARG A 54 5.11 3.60 14.81
C ARG A 54 5.17 2.09 14.65
N SER A 55 4.06 1.43 14.29
CA SER A 55 4.04 -0.01 14.02
C SER A 55 4.85 -0.40 12.78
N ILE A 56 5.00 0.51 11.82
CA ILE A 56 5.71 0.29 10.55
C ILE A 56 7.21 0.64 10.65
N ARG A 57 7.55 1.58 11.53
CA ARG A 57 8.84 2.26 11.64
C ARG A 57 10.02 1.28 11.60
N ASP A 58 10.04 0.36 12.55
CA ASP A 58 11.13 -0.59 12.76
C ASP A 58 10.90 -1.93 12.04
N ALA A 59 9.73 -2.10 11.41
CA ALA A 59 9.40 -3.28 10.64
C ALA A 59 10.39 -3.46 9.47
N GLN A 60 10.84 -4.71 9.30
CA GLN A 60 11.75 -5.12 8.25
C GLN A 60 11.02 -5.94 7.19
N PRO A 61 11.44 -5.87 5.92
CA PRO A 61 10.98 -6.79 4.89
C PRO A 61 11.16 -8.25 5.31
N ASN A 62 10.15 -9.07 5.06
CA ASN A 62 10.23 -10.52 5.26
C ASN A 62 10.57 -11.24 3.94
N ALA A 63 10.70 -12.57 3.97
CA ALA A 63 11.12 -13.35 2.81
C ALA A 63 10.22 -13.16 1.57
N ALA A 64 8.93 -12.88 1.73
CA ALA A 64 8.04 -12.62 0.59
C ALA A 64 8.41 -11.32 -0.13
N HIS A 65 8.68 -10.25 0.64
CA HIS A 65 9.11 -8.97 0.08
C HIS A 65 10.47 -9.10 -0.60
N LEU A 66 11.42 -9.77 0.05
CA LEU A 66 12.77 -9.98 -0.47
C LEU A 66 12.75 -10.78 -1.77
N ALA A 67 11.95 -11.85 -1.84
CA ALA A 67 11.84 -12.66 -3.05
C ALA A 67 11.22 -11.89 -4.23
N LEU A 68 10.21 -11.04 -3.98
CA LEU A 68 9.65 -10.16 -5.00
C LEU A 68 10.67 -9.12 -5.50
N ALA A 69 11.45 -8.55 -4.58
CA ALA A 69 12.50 -7.58 -4.91
C ALA A 69 13.66 -8.21 -5.69
N GLU A 70 14.15 -9.37 -5.26
CA GLU A 70 15.23 -10.12 -5.93
C GLU A 70 14.87 -10.44 -7.38
N LYS A 71 13.63 -10.86 -7.62
CA LYS A 71 13.10 -11.16 -8.96
C LYS A 71 12.67 -9.92 -9.75
N GLN A 72 12.76 -8.72 -9.16
CA GLN A 72 12.35 -7.44 -9.75
C GLN A 72 10.93 -7.44 -10.32
N ILE A 73 10.03 -8.15 -9.62
CA ILE A 73 8.61 -8.22 -9.98
C ILE A 73 8.00 -6.82 -9.81
N PRO A 74 7.28 -6.29 -10.82
CA PRO A 74 6.46 -5.09 -10.62
C PRO A 74 5.36 -5.33 -9.59
N ILE A 75 5.18 -4.39 -8.69
CA ILE A 75 4.29 -4.50 -7.55
C ILE A 75 3.24 -3.41 -7.60
N ILE A 76 1.99 -3.81 -7.39
CA ILE A 76 0.88 -2.95 -7.02
C ILE A 76 0.59 -3.28 -5.55
N THR A 77 0.54 -2.30 -4.67
CA THR A 77 0.33 -2.55 -3.24
C THR A 77 -0.73 -1.64 -2.66
N MET A 78 -1.61 -2.23 -1.84
CA MET A 78 -2.55 -1.52 -0.98
C MET A 78 -1.91 -1.04 0.32
N ASN A 79 -0.66 -1.45 0.61
CA ASN A 79 0.00 -1.12 1.86
C ASN A 79 0.64 0.26 1.78
N ILE A 80 0.65 0.96 2.91
CA ILE A 80 1.29 2.27 3.09
C ILE A 80 2.61 2.17 3.88
N ASP A 81 3.10 0.93 4.09
CA ASP A 81 4.20 0.60 5.00
C ASP A 81 5.61 0.82 4.41
N GLY A 82 5.72 0.88 3.08
CA GLY A 82 6.98 1.03 2.38
C GLY A 82 7.92 -0.18 2.46
N LEU A 83 7.48 -1.35 2.94
CA LEU A 83 8.34 -2.54 3.07
C LEU A 83 8.84 -3.05 1.72
N HIS A 84 8.06 -2.90 0.65
CA HIS A 84 8.50 -3.24 -0.71
C HIS A 84 9.70 -2.40 -1.16
N HIS A 85 9.69 -1.10 -0.85
CA HIS A 85 10.83 -0.22 -1.11
C HIS A 85 12.03 -0.57 -0.23
N LYS A 86 11.81 -0.82 1.07
CA LYS A 86 12.88 -1.28 1.99
C LYS A 86 13.51 -2.60 1.53
N ALA A 87 12.74 -3.48 0.87
CA ALA A 87 13.22 -4.74 0.31
C ALA A 87 14.09 -4.57 -0.95
N GLY A 88 14.08 -3.39 -1.58
CA GLY A 88 14.80 -3.13 -2.83
C GLY A 88 13.95 -3.25 -4.10
N SER A 89 12.62 -3.32 -3.99
CA SER A 89 11.73 -3.33 -5.16
C SER A 89 11.77 -2.00 -5.89
N GLN A 90 12.00 -2.03 -7.21
CA GLN A 90 12.17 -0.80 -8.00
C GLN A 90 10.87 -0.27 -8.63
N ARG A 91 9.93 -1.17 -8.96
CA ARG A 91 8.67 -0.82 -9.67
C ARG A 91 7.48 -1.07 -8.75
N VAL A 92 7.15 -0.09 -7.91
CA VAL A 92 6.08 -0.19 -6.92
C VAL A 92 5.02 0.89 -7.17
N VAL A 93 3.75 0.48 -7.21
CA VAL A 93 2.58 1.36 -7.31
C VAL A 93 1.77 1.24 -6.01
N GLU A 94 1.85 2.26 -5.17
CA GLU A 94 1.16 2.31 -3.87
C GLU A 94 -0.23 2.94 -4.04
N ILE A 95 -1.24 2.11 -4.31
CA ILE A 95 -2.58 2.61 -4.68
C ILE A 95 -3.34 3.27 -3.53
N HIS A 96 -2.91 3.04 -2.27
CA HIS A 96 -3.43 3.72 -1.08
C HIS A 96 -2.48 4.79 -0.52
N GLY A 97 -1.45 5.17 -1.27
CA GLY A 97 -0.49 6.19 -0.85
C GLY A 97 0.55 5.70 0.15
N SER A 98 1.09 6.62 0.96
CA SER A 98 2.19 6.31 1.87
C SER A 98 2.20 7.20 3.12
N LEU A 99 2.93 6.77 4.15
CA LEU A 99 3.22 7.56 5.36
C LEU A 99 4.62 8.20 5.33
N ARG A 100 5.12 8.59 4.14
CA ARG A 100 6.48 9.18 4.03
C ARG A 100 6.51 10.67 4.30
N LYS A 101 5.46 11.40 3.91
CA LYS A 101 5.41 12.86 3.98
C LYS A 101 4.01 13.39 4.22
N VAL A 102 3.96 14.66 4.61
CA VAL A 102 2.77 15.48 4.70
C VAL A 102 3.02 16.82 3.99
N HIS A 103 1.95 17.49 3.58
CA HIS A 103 2.00 18.61 2.66
C HIS A 103 1.30 19.83 3.22
N CYS A 104 1.95 20.99 3.20
CA CYS A 104 1.24 22.25 3.37
C CYS A 104 0.76 22.75 2.00
N ARG A 105 -0.54 22.62 1.71
CA ARG A 105 -1.13 23.12 0.45
C ARG A 105 -1.03 24.63 0.26
N ARG A 106 -0.97 25.40 1.36
CA ARG A 106 -0.82 26.87 1.31
C ARG A 106 0.61 27.28 0.99
N CYS A 107 1.59 26.71 1.70
CA CYS A 107 3.00 27.04 1.50
C CYS A 107 3.64 26.29 0.34
N LYS A 108 2.97 25.26 -0.21
CA LYS A 108 3.47 24.34 -1.24
C LYS A 108 4.78 23.67 -0.82
N GLN A 109 4.85 23.24 0.44
CA GLN A 109 6.02 22.57 1.01
C GLN A 109 5.66 21.17 1.52
N ASP A 110 6.61 20.26 1.34
CA ASP A 110 6.57 18.89 1.82
C ASP A 110 7.37 18.81 3.12
N TYR A 111 6.85 18.04 4.08
CA TYR A 111 7.51 17.75 5.35
C TYR A 111 7.58 16.24 5.52
N PRO A 112 8.62 15.69 6.19
CA PRO A 112 8.60 14.30 6.61
C PRO A 112 7.32 14.01 7.41
N PHE A 113 6.75 12.83 7.26
CA PHE A 113 5.49 12.49 7.94
C PHE A 113 5.57 12.69 9.47
N ARG A 114 6.76 12.49 10.05
CA ARG A 114 7.03 12.70 11.48
C ARG A 114 6.90 14.14 11.96
N GLN A 115 6.80 15.13 11.07
CA GLN A 115 6.42 16.48 11.45
C GLN A 115 5.11 16.52 12.25
N ILE A 116 4.22 15.55 12.03
CA ILE A 116 2.97 15.39 12.77
C ILE A 116 3.19 15.14 14.28
N GLU A 117 4.36 14.63 14.71
CA GLU A 117 4.70 14.49 16.13
C GLU A 117 4.77 15.85 16.85
N GLU A 118 5.10 16.93 16.12
CA GLU A 118 5.12 18.30 16.63
C GLU A 118 3.76 19.00 16.52
N GLY A 119 2.85 18.45 15.71
CA GLY A 119 1.49 18.95 15.50
C GLY A 119 0.98 18.72 14.08
N CYS A 120 -0.35 18.62 13.92
CA CYS A 120 -0.99 18.38 12.62
C CYS A 120 -1.07 19.62 11.71
N THR A 121 -0.40 20.72 12.04
CA THR A 121 -0.46 21.98 11.30
C THR A 121 0.92 22.46 10.85
N CYS A 122 0.97 23.09 9.68
CA CYS A 122 2.18 23.71 9.15
C CYS A 122 2.77 24.74 10.12
N PRO A 123 4.07 24.65 10.47
CA PRO A 123 4.71 25.58 11.41
C PRO A 123 4.82 27.01 10.86
N ILE A 124 4.66 27.21 9.55
CA ILE A 124 4.76 28.52 8.90
C ILE A 124 3.42 29.24 8.89
N CYS A 125 2.33 28.56 8.50
CA CYS A 125 1.06 29.22 8.24
C CYS A 125 -0.12 28.72 9.09
N GLY A 126 0.11 27.76 9.99
CA GLY A 126 -0.89 27.20 10.90
C GLY A 126 -2.02 26.42 10.23
N LYS A 127 -1.93 26.10 8.93
CA LYS A 127 -2.94 25.29 8.24
C LYS A 127 -2.67 23.81 8.49
N VAL A 128 -3.75 23.05 8.69
CA VAL A 128 -3.68 21.59 8.80
C VAL A 128 -2.96 21.02 7.58
N PHE A 129 -2.08 20.07 7.82
CA PHE A 129 -1.39 19.37 6.75
C PHE A 129 -2.37 18.57 5.89
N ASP A 130 -1.96 18.29 4.67
CA ASP A 130 -2.53 17.26 3.82
C ASP A 130 -1.58 16.04 3.80
N HIS A 131 -2.04 14.90 3.31
CA HIS A 131 -1.31 13.63 3.36
C HIS A 131 -1.48 12.81 2.08
N ASP A 132 -0.59 11.85 1.87
CA ASP A 132 -0.65 10.96 0.71
C ASP A 132 -1.57 9.74 0.92
N VAL A 133 -1.94 9.42 2.17
CA VAL A 133 -2.82 8.27 2.47
C VAL A 133 -4.19 8.43 1.79
N VAL A 134 -4.61 7.43 1.05
CA VAL A 134 -5.96 7.40 0.45
C VAL A 134 -6.95 6.84 1.46
N LEU A 135 -8.01 7.61 1.75
CA LEU A 135 -9.00 7.28 2.75
C LEU A 135 -10.15 6.47 2.17
N TYR A 136 -10.97 5.89 3.04
CA TYR A 136 -12.27 5.37 2.61
C TYR A 136 -13.08 6.49 1.95
N ASP A 137 -13.78 6.12 0.87
CA ASP A 137 -14.56 6.99 -0.02
C ASP A 137 -13.77 7.93 -0.94
N ASP A 138 -12.43 7.97 -0.82
CA ASP A 138 -11.61 8.73 -1.76
C ASP A 138 -11.43 7.99 -3.09
N PRO A 139 -11.23 8.74 -4.21
CA PRO A 139 -10.79 8.14 -5.44
C PRO A 139 -9.38 7.53 -5.28
N LEU A 140 -9.12 6.42 -5.98
CA LEU A 140 -7.79 5.80 -6.06
C LEU A 140 -6.99 6.42 -7.23
N PRO A 141 -6.08 7.39 -7.00
CA PRO A 141 -5.44 8.15 -8.08
C PRO A 141 -4.58 7.28 -9.00
N LEU A 142 -3.99 6.20 -8.45
CA LEU A 142 -3.11 5.30 -9.19
C LEU A 142 -3.82 4.05 -9.73
N LEU A 143 -5.15 3.97 -9.62
CA LEU A 143 -5.90 2.79 -10.08
C LEU A 143 -5.73 2.56 -11.59
N SER A 144 -5.73 3.63 -12.39
CA SER A 144 -5.54 3.50 -13.85
C SER A 144 -4.14 2.98 -14.21
N VAL A 145 -3.12 3.31 -13.41
CA VAL A 145 -1.75 2.80 -13.58
C VAL A 145 -1.71 1.31 -13.25
N ALA A 146 -2.29 0.92 -12.11
CA ALA A 146 -2.42 -0.47 -11.68
C ALA A 146 -3.15 -1.32 -12.73
N GLN A 147 -4.27 -0.83 -13.26
CA GLN A 147 -5.03 -1.48 -14.33
C GLN A 147 -4.20 -1.71 -15.59
N ARG A 148 -3.46 -0.70 -16.06
CA ARG A 148 -2.58 -0.86 -17.23
C ARG A 148 -1.50 -1.92 -16.99
N MET A 149 -0.89 -1.94 -15.81
CA MET A 149 0.10 -2.97 -15.46
C MET A 149 -0.50 -4.37 -15.47
N VAL A 150 -1.70 -4.53 -14.93
CA VAL A 150 -2.43 -5.81 -14.93
C VAL A 150 -2.77 -6.26 -16.35
N ALA A 151 -3.32 -5.37 -17.17
CA ALA A 151 -3.71 -5.68 -18.56
C ALA A 151 -2.50 -6.07 -19.45
N GLN A 152 -1.29 -5.62 -19.10
CA GLN A 152 -0.05 -5.96 -19.81
C GLN A 152 0.63 -7.23 -19.26
N ALA A 153 0.11 -7.81 -18.18
CA ALA A 153 0.69 -8.98 -17.53
C ALA A 153 0.08 -10.30 -18.03
N LYS A 154 0.91 -11.34 -18.16
CA LYS A 154 0.42 -12.72 -18.37
C LYS A 154 -0.24 -13.29 -17.13
N GLU A 155 0.27 -12.90 -15.96
CA GLU A 155 -0.21 -13.37 -14.67
C GLU A 155 -0.18 -12.26 -13.60
N LEU A 156 -1.21 -12.27 -12.76
CA LEU A 156 -1.33 -11.48 -11.54
C LEU A 156 -1.19 -12.42 -10.34
N LEU A 157 -0.14 -12.22 -9.54
CA LEU A 157 0.01 -12.86 -8.23
C LEU A 157 -0.60 -11.97 -7.16
N VAL A 158 -1.67 -12.42 -6.53
CA VAL A 158 -2.31 -11.73 -5.41
C VAL A 158 -1.75 -12.28 -4.10
N VAL A 159 -1.26 -11.42 -3.20
CA VAL A 159 -0.61 -11.82 -1.95
C VAL A 159 -1.19 -11.10 -0.75
N GLY A 160 -1.62 -11.88 0.26
CA GLY A 160 -1.99 -11.33 1.56
C GLY A 160 -3.16 -10.35 1.53
N THR A 161 -4.16 -10.61 0.68
CA THR A 161 -5.37 -9.79 0.57
C THR A 161 -6.55 -10.53 1.19
N SER A 162 -7.28 -9.90 2.12
CA SER A 162 -8.45 -10.55 2.73
C SER A 162 -9.72 -10.48 1.90
N PHE A 163 -9.71 -9.72 0.80
CA PHE A 163 -10.89 -9.45 -0.05
C PHE A 163 -12.09 -8.82 0.69
N TYR A 164 -11.86 -8.33 1.91
CA TYR A 164 -12.89 -7.65 2.69
C TYR A 164 -13.30 -6.32 2.05
N THR A 165 -12.34 -5.58 1.49
CA THR A 165 -12.60 -4.34 0.75
C THR A 165 -12.70 -4.61 -0.75
N SER A 166 -13.51 -3.80 -1.43
CA SER A 166 -13.80 -3.97 -2.87
C SER A 166 -12.57 -3.84 -3.76
N THR A 167 -11.53 -3.10 -3.35
CA THR A 167 -10.32 -2.86 -4.15
C THR A 167 -9.67 -4.15 -4.62
N SER A 168 -9.54 -5.15 -3.74
CA SER A 168 -8.90 -6.42 -4.12
C SER A 168 -9.74 -7.21 -5.12
N SER A 169 -11.05 -7.28 -4.88
CA SER A 169 -12.00 -7.95 -5.78
C SER A 169 -12.02 -7.27 -7.15
N PHE A 170 -12.05 -5.94 -7.17
CA PHE A 170 -12.02 -5.15 -8.39
C PHE A 170 -10.77 -5.41 -9.24
N VAL A 171 -9.57 -5.41 -8.63
CA VAL A 171 -8.32 -5.66 -9.37
C VAL A 171 -8.29 -7.08 -9.94
N VAL A 172 -8.80 -8.07 -9.19
CA VAL A 172 -8.88 -9.47 -9.65
C VAL A 172 -9.90 -9.66 -10.77
N GLU A 173 -11.08 -9.05 -10.66
CA GLU A 173 -12.10 -9.07 -11.71
C GLU A 173 -11.61 -8.38 -12.98
N TYR A 174 -10.92 -7.24 -12.82
CA TYR A 174 -10.28 -6.54 -13.92
C TYR A 174 -9.26 -7.45 -14.62
N ALA A 175 -8.36 -8.10 -13.87
CA ALA A 175 -7.39 -9.06 -14.44
C ALA A 175 -8.07 -10.17 -15.26
N ARG A 176 -9.13 -10.78 -14.70
CA ARG A 176 -9.88 -11.85 -15.36
C ARG A 176 -10.54 -11.38 -16.66
N SER A 177 -11.10 -10.16 -16.68
CA SER A 177 -11.73 -9.59 -17.89
C SER A 177 -10.76 -9.35 -19.04
N TYR A 178 -9.46 -9.22 -18.76
CA TYR A 178 -8.38 -9.09 -19.76
C TYR A 178 -7.68 -10.43 -20.07
N GLY A 179 -8.17 -11.55 -19.52
CA GLY A 179 -7.56 -12.87 -19.70
C GLY A 179 -6.24 -13.06 -18.96
N THR A 180 -5.88 -12.14 -18.06
CA THR A 180 -4.71 -12.28 -17.18
C THR A 180 -4.96 -13.42 -16.20
N ARG A 181 -4.03 -14.39 -16.12
CA ARG A 181 -4.12 -15.49 -15.15
C ARG A 181 -4.02 -14.91 -13.74
N VAL A 182 -4.81 -15.41 -12.80
CA VAL A 182 -4.75 -14.97 -11.40
C VAL A 182 -4.33 -16.14 -10.52
N THR A 183 -3.26 -15.96 -9.75
CA THR A 183 -2.86 -16.86 -8.66
C THR A 183 -2.93 -16.11 -7.34
N ILE A 184 -3.43 -16.76 -6.28
CA ILE A 184 -3.64 -16.14 -4.97
C ILE A 184 -2.81 -16.90 -3.92
N ILE A 185 -2.03 -16.18 -3.11
CA ILE A 185 -1.26 -16.68 -1.97
C ILE A 185 -1.58 -15.81 -0.75
N ASN A 186 -2.56 -16.24 0.04
CA ASN A 186 -2.95 -15.53 1.27
C ASN A 186 -2.38 -16.18 2.54
N GLU A 187 -2.17 -17.49 2.53
CA GLU A 187 -1.62 -18.22 3.66
C GLU A 187 -0.09 -18.30 3.57
N ASP A 188 0.57 -18.10 4.71
CA ASP A 188 2.02 -18.22 4.90
C ASP A 188 2.84 -17.62 3.72
N ALA A 189 2.58 -16.34 3.43
CA ALA A 189 3.19 -15.66 2.30
C ALA A 189 4.73 -15.72 2.33
N VAL A 190 5.34 -15.63 3.51
CA VAL A 190 6.81 -15.76 3.71
C VAL A 190 7.35 -17.07 3.18
N LYS A 191 6.60 -18.17 3.27
CA LYS A 191 7.00 -19.46 2.72
C LYS A 191 6.59 -19.63 1.26
N ASN A 192 5.33 -19.31 0.95
CA ASN A 192 4.72 -19.70 -0.31
C ASN A 192 5.10 -18.78 -1.49
N VAL A 193 5.34 -17.48 -1.24
CA VAL A 193 5.76 -16.54 -2.31
C VAL A 193 7.15 -16.91 -2.87
N PRO A 194 8.20 -17.14 -2.06
CA PRO A 194 9.50 -17.57 -2.59
C PRO A 194 9.42 -18.87 -3.41
N ILE A 195 8.66 -19.87 -2.92
CA ILE A 195 8.46 -21.15 -3.63
C ILE A 195 7.79 -20.90 -4.99
N TYR A 196 6.73 -20.12 -5.02
CA TYR A 196 6.01 -19.79 -6.24
C TYR A 196 6.90 -19.07 -7.26
N LEU A 197 7.79 -18.19 -6.80
CA LEU A 197 8.66 -17.40 -7.68
C LEU A 197 9.82 -18.21 -8.28
N THR A 198 10.04 -19.46 -7.87
CA THR A 198 11.07 -20.35 -8.49
C THR A 198 10.81 -20.65 -9.98
N ARG A 199 9.60 -20.41 -10.47
CA ARG A 199 9.21 -20.60 -11.88
C ARG A 199 9.46 -19.37 -12.78
N PHE A 200 10.03 -18.29 -12.24
CA PHE A 200 10.40 -17.06 -12.94
C PHE A 200 11.88 -16.75 -12.74
#